data_AF-A0A317V0V7-F1
#
_entry.id   AF-A0A317V0V7-F1
#
_cell.length_a   1.000
_cell.length_b   1.000
_cell.length_c   1.000
_cell.angle_alpha   90.00
_cell.angle_beta   90.00
_cell.angle_gamma   90.00
#
_symmetry.space_group_name_H-M   'P 1'
#
loop_
_entity.id
_entity.type
_entity.pdbx_description
1 polymer ?
#
loop_
_entity_poly.entity_id
_entity_poly.type
_entity_poly.pdbx_seq_one_letter_code
_entity_poly.pdbx_strand_id
1 'polypeptide(L)'
;EEANKPYRALKEAVEVFKEHDGVIREGFCKFFGDSKFATSQVGNLNALHYSSLEWAELCPVLWSKQIRLCWTGLWQWSINHARREPQDLSQEQKASLIASLDGYCVQEDFDFIYSRLPERLQAHFLPNMVAIYLFKDCVEKFFTNPFWYTVPRPGMKKADLEKAGFGTQVYNIYKNILADNPRNAHLWRVWTTRFSHPSTELGTETVSHRISTANALCTEVWNKDLLQSLTRTLGGSAVSDGFSWLQRIYNDFATAAVTMSAHLSYVHFGTLEDPSPLFSRSSNDTEASGDHVTGENLDGHRILVLEHPAVYICGGWDNPNERRLQKKAVVQISERKESSSP
;
A
#
# COMPACT_ATOMS: atom_id res chain seq x y z
N GLU A 1 -30.05 -23.31 34.87
CA GLU A 1 -29.54 -22.09 34.18
C GLU A 1 -28.49 -22.38 33.11
N GLU A 2 -27.72 -23.48 33.16
CA GLU A 2 -26.69 -23.81 32.16
C GLU A 2 -27.20 -24.13 30.74
N ALA A 3 -28.40 -24.68 30.60
CA ALA A 3 -28.96 -25.08 29.30
C ALA A 3 -29.27 -23.90 28.35
N ASN A 4 -29.30 -22.66 28.86
CA ASN A 4 -29.66 -21.46 28.07
C ASN A 4 -28.45 -20.63 27.64
N LYS A 5 -27.25 -21.02 28.10
CA LYS A 5 -25.98 -20.33 27.79
C LYS A 5 -25.59 -20.45 26.30
N PRO A 6 -25.75 -21.61 25.62
CA PRO A 6 -25.45 -21.73 24.19
C PRO A 6 -26.41 -20.93 23.33
N TYR A 7 -27.70 -20.89 23.70
CA TYR A 7 -28.72 -20.13 22.99
C TYR A 7 -28.48 -18.61 23.08
N ARG A 8 -28.07 -18.12 24.26
CA ARG A 8 -27.71 -16.72 24.46
C ARG A 8 -26.48 -16.32 23.63
N ALA A 9 -25.45 -17.15 23.62
CA ALA A 9 -24.24 -16.91 22.82
C ALA A 9 -24.53 -16.91 21.30
N LEU A 10 -25.40 -17.80 20.82
CA LEU A 10 -25.84 -17.82 19.42
C LEU A 10 -26.62 -16.56 19.06
N LYS A 11 -27.52 -16.10 19.95
CA LYS A 11 -28.30 -14.88 19.74
C LYS A 11 -27.41 -13.64 19.68
N GLU A 12 -26.42 -13.53 20.57
CA GLU A 12 -25.41 -12.47 20.53
C GLU A 12 -24.60 -12.50 19.23
N ALA A 13 -24.16 -13.69 18.79
CA ALA A 13 -23.44 -13.84 17.52
C ALA A 13 -24.28 -13.44 16.29
N VAL A 14 -25.58 -13.75 16.30
CA VAL A 14 -26.50 -13.36 15.22
C VAL A 14 -26.73 -11.84 15.19
N GLU A 15 -26.85 -11.18 16.34
CA GLU A 15 -26.99 -9.72 16.38
C GLU A 15 -25.72 -9.01 15.93
N VAL A 16 -24.54 -9.49 16.35
CA VAL A 16 -23.24 -9.02 15.83
C VAL A 16 -23.15 -9.24 14.31
N PHE A 17 -23.62 -10.37 13.80
CA PHE A 17 -23.63 -10.63 12.36
C PHE A 17 -24.56 -9.68 11.60
N LYS A 18 -25.75 -9.36 12.14
CA LYS A 18 -26.67 -8.39 11.54
C LYS A 18 -26.12 -6.97 11.57
N GLU A 19 -25.44 -6.59 12.65
CA GLU A 19 -24.76 -5.30 12.74
C GLU A 19 -23.65 -5.20 11.71
N HIS A 20 -22.81 -6.23 11.59
CA HIS A 20 -21.79 -6.31 10.54
C HIS A 20 -22.40 -6.31 9.13
N ASP A 21 -23.49 -7.04 8.88
CA ASP A 21 -24.22 -7.02 7.61
C ASP A 21 -24.78 -5.63 7.29
N GLY A 22 -25.33 -4.95 8.31
CA GLY A 22 -25.80 -3.56 8.21
C GLY A 22 -24.67 -2.60 7.80
N VAL A 23 -23.52 -2.67 8.48
CA VAL A 23 -22.34 -1.83 8.19
C VAL A 23 -21.73 -2.16 6.82
N ILE A 24 -21.67 -3.45 6.46
CA ILE A 24 -21.19 -3.89 5.15
C ILE A 24 -22.13 -3.37 4.06
N ARG A 25 -23.44 -3.49 4.24
CA ARG A 25 -24.44 -3.04 3.27
C ARG A 25 -24.45 -1.52 3.14
N GLU A 26 -24.39 -0.78 4.24
CA GLU A 26 -24.32 0.69 4.21
C GLU A 26 -23.02 1.17 3.54
N GLY A 27 -21.88 0.60 3.92
CA GLY A 27 -20.60 0.88 3.26
C GLY A 27 -20.65 0.54 1.77
N PHE A 28 -21.13 -0.65 1.41
CA PHE A 28 -21.25 -1.11 0.03
C PHE A 28 -22.18 -0.20 -0.80
N CYS A 29 -23.35 0.16 -0.25
CA CYS A 29 -24.29 1.08 -0.90
C CYS A 29 -23.72 2.48 -1.05
N LYS A 30 -22.97 2.99 -0.06
CA LYS A 30 -22.29 4.29 -0.15
C LYS A 30 -21.21 4.28 -1.23
N PHE A 31 -20.34 3.27 -1.26
CA PHE A 31 -19.30 3.16 -2.29
C PHE A 31 -19.87 2.97 -3.71
N PHE A 32 -20.90 2.15 -3.85
CA PHE A 32 -21.61 2.01 -5.12
C PHE A 32 -22.31 3.31 -5.53
N GLY A 33 -22.88 4.04 -4.56
CA GLY A 33 -23.49 5.36 -4.74
C GLY A 33 -22.49 6.40 -5.24
N ASP A 34 -21.32 6.50 -4.61
CA ASP A 34 -20.22 7.38 -5.00
C ASP A 34 -19.74 7.09 -6.42
N SER A 35 -19.56 5.81 -6.75
CA SER A 35 -19.14 5.37 -8.07
C SER A 35 -20.21 5.66 -9.14
N LYS A 36 -21.48 5.40 -8.83
CA LYS A 36 -22.64 5.72 -9.69
C LYS A 36 -22.80 7.23 -9.86
N PHE A 37 -22.55 8.02 -8.82
CA PHE A 37 -22.58 9.48 -8.87
C PHE A 37 -21.47 10.02 -9.79
N ALA A 38 -20.23 9.56 -9.60
CA ALA A 38 -19.12 9.95 -10.47
C ALA A 38 -19.40 9.63 -11.95
N THR A 39 -20.08 8.49 -12.20
CA THR A 39 -20.53 8.08 -13.54
C THR A 39 -21.71 8.91 -14.05
N SER A 40 -22.69 9.26 -13.21
CA SER A 40 -23.87 10.04 -13.62
C SER A 40 -23.54 11.50 -13.92
N GLN A 41 -22.54 12.08 -13.23
CA GLN A 41 -22.00 13.39 -13.60
C GLN A 41 -21.44 13.40 -15.03
N VAL A 42 -20.97 12.26 -15.53
CA VAL A 42 -20.56 12.14 -16.93
C VAL A 42 -21.72 11.75 -17.85
N GLY A 43 -22.70 10.98 -17.38
CA GLY A 43 -23.86 10.55 -18.17
C GLY A 43 -24.76 11.68 -18.71
N ASN A 44 -24.65 12.90 -18.16
CA ASN A 44 -25.29 14.09 -18.76
C ASN A 44 -24.59 14.59 -20.05
N LEU A 45 -23.41 14.05 -20.37
CA LEU A 45 -22.71 14.20 -21.65
C LEU A 45 -22.69 12.79 -22.28
N ASN A 46 -23.44 12.57 -23.36
CA ASN A 46 -23.63 11.28 -24.06
C ASN A 46 -22.34 10.61 -24.65
N ALA A 47 -21.20 10.68 -23.98
CA ALA A 47 -19.87 10.43 -24.55
C ALA A 47 -19.04 9.34 -23.86
N LEU A 48 -19.45 8.79 -22.71
CA LEU A 48 -18.75 7.64 -22.11
C LEU A 48 -19.52 6.33 -22.33
N HIS A 49 -18.92 5.42 -23.11
CA HIS A 49 -19.40 4.05 -23.27
C HIS A 49 -19.37 3.28 -21.93
N TYR A 50 -20.20 2.22 -21.88
CA TYR A 50 -20.37 1.26 -20.77
C TYR A 50 -19.07 0.72 -20.16
N SER A 51 -17.95 0.77 -20.88
CA SER A 51 -16.64 0.29 -20.44
C SER A 51 -15.96 1.14 -19.35
N SER A 52 -16.40 2.38 -19.12
CA SER A 52 -15.96 3.18 -17.96
C SER A 52 -16.54 2.69 -16.62
N LEU A 53 -17.47 1.73 -16.65
CA LEU A 53 -18.09 1.12 -15.48
C LEU A 53 -17.33 -0.10 -14.92
N GLU A 54 -16.41 -0.73 -15.65
CA GLU A 54 -15.64 -1.88 -15.10
C GLU A 54 -14.75 -1.45 -13.93
N TRP A 55 -14.18 -0.24 -14.00
CA TRP A 55 -13.43 0.34 -12.89
C TRP A 55 -14.34 0.87 -11.76
N ALA A 56 -15.64 1.01 -12.04
CA ALA A 56 -16.67 1.39 -11.07
C ALA A 56 -17.16 0.19 -10.23
N GLU A 57 -16.89 -1.05 -10.64
CA GLU A 57 -17.25 -2.28 -9.93
C GLU A 57 -16.31 -2.63 -8.77
N LEU A 58 -15.18 -1.93 -8.62
CA LEU A 58 -14.23 -2.17 -7.54
C LEU A 58 -14.71 -1.56 -6.24
N CYS A 59 -15.17 -2.43 -5.34
CA CYS A 59 -15.58 -2.01 -4.01
C CYS A 59 -14.35 -1.68 -3.15
N PRO A 60 -14.23 -0.45 -2.60
CA PRO A 60 -13.14 -0.06 -1.72
C PRO A 60 -12.91 -1.03 -0.56
N VAL A 61 -13.95 -1.76 -0.13
CA VAL A 61 -13.86 -2.81 0.89
C VAL A 61 -12.83 -3.91 0.58
N LEU A 62 -12.47 -4.12 -0.69
CA LEU A 62 -11.52 -5.15 -1.13
C LEU A 62 -10.07 -4.63 -1.29
N TRP A 63 -9.83 -3.33 -1.19
CA TRP A 63 -8.51 -2.75 -1.48
C TRP A 63 -7.41 -3.23 -0.54
N SER A 64 -7.68 -3.35 0.76
CA SER A 64 -6.71 -3.92 1.72
C SER A 64 -6.32 -5.36 1.36
N LYS A 65 -7.25 -6.16 0.84
CA LYS A 65 -6.96 -7.52 0.36
C LYS A 65 -6.06 -7.49 -0.88
N GLN A 66 -6.33 -6.59 -1.84
CA GLN A 66 -5.50 -6.44 -3.03
C GLN A 66 -4.07 -6.00 -2.69
N ILE A 67 -3.93 -5.00 -1.82
CA ILE A 67 -2.62 -4.53 -1.31
C ILE A 67 -1.86 -5.68 -0.63
N ARG A 68 -2.56 -6.49 0.20
CA ARG A 68 -1.96 -7.64 0.86
C ARG A 68 -1.45 -8.70 -0.11
N LEU A 69 -2.13 -8.90 -1.25
CA LEU A 69 -1.66 -9.82 -2.29
C LEU A 69 -0.36 -9.30 -2.92
N CYS A 70 -0.28 -8.00 -3.24
CA CYS A 70 0.94 -7.38 -3.75
C CYS A 70 2.10 -7.48 -2.75
N TRP A 71 1.83 -7.21 -1.46
CA TRP A 71 2.81 -7.44 -0.38
C TRP A 71 3.29 -8.89 -0.33
N THR A 72 2.37 -9.85 -0.38
CA THR A 72 2.70 -11.28 -0.32
C THR A 72 3.68 -11.65 -1.44
N GLY A 73 3.50 -11.06 -2.63
CA GLY A 73 4.45 -11.18 -3.74
C GLY A 73 5.85 -10.66 -3.38
N LEU A 74 5.96 -9.45 -2.80
CA LEU A 74 7.26 -8.89 -2.38
C LEU A 74 7.92 -9.69 -1.26
N TRP A 75 7.14 -10.16 -0.28
CA TRP A 75 7.65 -10.99 0.81
C TRP A 75 8.19 -12.32 0.26
N GLN A 76 7.43 -13.00 -0.60
CA GLN A 76 7.88 -14.24 -1.25
C GLN A 76 9.13 -14.00 -2.10
N TRP A 77 9.16 -12.92 -2.87
CA TRP A 77 10.33 -12.54 -3.66
C TRP A 77 11.55 -12.34 -2.74
N SER A 78 11.40 -11.59 -1.66
CA SER A 78 12.49 -11.28 -0.72
C SER A 78 13.02 -12.53 -0.01
N ILE A 79 12.15 -13.44 0.42
CA ILE A 79 12.56 -14.73 1.01
C ILE A 79 13.42 -15.56 0.04
N ASN A 80 13.15 -15.50 -1.26
CA ASN A 80 13.88 -16.25 -2.27
C ASN A 80 15.17 -15.57 -2.73
N HIS A 81 15.19 -14.24 -2.83
CA HIS A 81 16.26 -13.49 -3.49
C HIS A 81 17.11 -12.62 -2.54
N ALA A 82 16.60 -12.22 -1.38
CA ALA A 82 17.37 -11.46 -0.39
C ALA A 82 18.33 -12.35 0.40
N ARG A 83 19.45 -11.78 0.85
CA ARG A 83 20.34 -12.42 1.83
C ARG A 83 19.55 -12.75 3.10
N ARG A 84 19.92 -13.86 3.76
CA ARG A 84 19.26 -14.30 5.00
C ARG A 84 19.97 -13.77 6.22
N GLU A 85 21.29 -13.88 6.21
CA GLU A 85 22.14 -13.57 7.34
C GLU A 85 22.53 -12.09 7.34
N PRO A 86 22.09 -11.29 8.32
CA PRO A 86 22.44 -9.88 8.40
C PRO A 86 23.91 -9.64 8.77
N GLN A 87 24.64 -10.64 9.28
CA GLN A 87 26.05 -10.48 9.65
C GLN A 87 26.96 -10.28 8.42
N ASP A 88 26.50 -10.67 7.23
CA ASP A 88 27.24 -10.50 5.97
C ASP A 88 27.17 -9.08 5.39
N LEU A 89 26.39 -8.18 6.01
CA LEU A 89 26.25 -6.80 5.58
C LEU A 89 27.25 -5.90 6.32
N SER A 90 27.85 -4.95 5.59
CA SER A 90 28.65 -3.89 6.21
C SER A 90 27.77 -2.96 7.06
N GLN A 91 28.39 -2.26 8.01
CA GLN A 91 27.67 -1.29 8.83
C GLN A 91 27.03 -0.17 7.98
N GLU A 92 27.70 0.24 6.90
CA GLU A 92 27.16 1.23 5.95
C GLU A 92 25.93 0.72 5.21
N GLN A 93 25.92 -0.56 4.80
CA GLN A 93 24.76 -1.17 4.15
C GLN A 93 23.56 -1.26 5.10
N LYS A 94 23.80 -1.66 6.35
CA LYS A 94 22.79 -1.69 7.41
C LYS A 94 22.21 -0.30 7.68
N ALA A 95 23.06 0.70 7.85
CA ALA A 95 22.64 2.08 8.06
C ALA A 95 21.83 2.63 6.87
N SER A 96 22.29 2.36 5.64
CA SER A 96 21.58 2.77 4.42
C SER A 96 20.19 2.14 4.30
N LEU A 97 20.06 0.86 4.68
CA LEU A 97 18.77 0.16 4.72
C LEU A 97 17.83 0.81 5.74
N ILE A 98 18.26 1.03 6.98
CA ILE A 98 17.42 1.69 8.01
C ILE A 98 17.00 3.09 7.56
N ALA A 99 17.94 3.89 7.03
CA ALA A 99 17.66 5.24 6.54
C ALA A 99 16.62 5.24 5.39
N SER A 100 16.70 4.26 4.49
CA SER A 100 15.71 4.12 3.40
C SER A 100 14.29 3.76 3.87
N LEU A 101 14.17 3.26 5.10
CA LEU A 101 12.95 2.80 5.74
C LEU A 101 12.36 3.82 6.73
N ASP A 102 12.73 5.10 6.61
CA ASP A 102 12.12 6.16 7.42
C ASP A 102 10.58 6.15 7.31
N GLY A 103 9.91 6.35 8.45
CA GLY A 103 8.46 6.16 8.61
C GLY A 103 7.97 4.70 8.66
N TYR A 104 8.80 3.70 8.35
CA TYR A 104 8.45 2.27 8.44
C TYR A 104 9.30 1.51 9.47
N CYS A 105 10.49 2.01 9.79
CA CYS A 105 11.36 1.45 10.81
C CYS A 105 11.87 2.58 11.71
N VAL A 106 12.05 2.31 13.00
CA VAL A 106 12.73 3.26 13.89
C VAL A 106 14.14 3.52 13.35
N GLN A 107 14.56 4.79 13.40
CA GLN A 107 15.84 5.24 12.85
C GLN A 107 16.98 5.00 13.85
N GLU A 108 17.19 3.73 14.19
CA GLU A 108 18.20 3.25 15.14
C GLU A 108 19.16 2.26 14.48
N ASP A 109 20.20 1.86 15.20
CA ASP A 109 21.14 0.86 14.69
C ASP A 109 20.43 -0.46 14.34
N PHE A 110 20.78 -1.03 13.19
CA PHE A 110 20.16 -2.26 12.68
C PHE A 110 20.32 -3.43 13.66
N ASP A 111 21.53 -3.62 14.20
CA ASP A 111 21.83 -4.74 15.10
C ASP A 111 21.13 -4.56 16.45
N PHE A 112 20.98 -3.31 16.90
CA PHE A 112 20.13 -2.98 18.04
C PHE A 112 18.67 -3.41 17.79
N ILE A 113 18.05 -3.01 16.69
CA ILE A 113 16.66 -3.38 16.35
C ILE A 113 16.52 -4.90 16.27
N TYR A 114 17.42 -5.56 15.53
CA TYR A 114 17.45 -7.01 15.38
C TYR A 114 17.50 -7.73 16.73
N SER A 115 18.40 -7.31 17.64
CA SER A 115 18.58 -7.95 18.96
C SER A 115 17.40 -7.78 19.91
N ARG A 116 16.46 -6.87 19.60
CA ARG A 116 15.28 -6.56 20.40
C ARG A 116 14.04 -7.33 19.99
N LEU A 117 14.10 -8.04 18.86
CA LEU A 117 13.01 -8.85 18.33
C LEU A 117 13.10 -10.29 18.84
N PRO A 118 11.98 -11.02 18.94
CA PRO A 118 11.98 -12.44 19.24
C PRO A 118 12.67 -13.27 18.16
N GLU A 119 13.20 -14.44 18.52
CA GLU A 119 13.99 -15.31 17.63
C GLU A 119 13.27 -15.63 16.31
N ARG A 120 11.93 -15.80 16.33
CA ARG A 120 11.13 -16.05 15.13
C ARG A 120 11.20 -14.88 14.15
N LEU A 121 11.11 -13.66 14.65
CA LEU A 121 11.21 -12.45 13.84
C LEU A 121 12.65 -12.22 13.37
N GLN A 122 13.64 -12.58 14.18
CA GLN A 122 15.06 -12.52 13.80
C GLN A 122 15.37 -13.43 12.59
N ALA A 123 14.83 -14.65 12.54
CA ALA A 123 15.11 -15.63 11.50
C ALA A 123 14.80 -15.15 10.06
N HIS A 124 13.91 -14.18 9.90
CA HIS A 124 13.51 -13.62 8.61
C HIS A 124 13.65 -12.09 8.56
N PHE A 125 14.39 -11.50 9.50
CA PHE A 125 14.45 -10.05 9.64
C PHE A 125 14.96 -9.35 8.38
N LEU A 126 16.13 -9.75 7.85
CA LEU A 126 16.70 -9.11 6.67
C LEU A 126 15.81 -9.25 5.41
N PRO A 127 15.32 -10.45 5.03
CA PRO A 127 14.33 -10.57 3.96
C PRO A 127 13.08 -9.72 4.18
N ASN A 128 12.60 -9.61 5.42
CA ASN A 128 11.44 -8.78 5.72
C ASN A 128 11.74 -7.30 5.50
N MET A 129 12.88 -6.80 5.96
CA MET A 129 13.30 -5.41 5.75
C MET A 129 13.45 -5.07 4.25
N VAL A 130 13.91 -6.02 3.42
CA VAL A 130 13.94 -5.86 1.96
C VAL A 130 12.53 -5.79 1.37
N ALA A 131 11.60 -6.61 1.85
CA ALA A 131 10.20 -6.56 1.43
C ALA A 131 9.56 -5.21 1.78
N ILE A 132 9.79 -4.69 3.00
CA ILE A 132 9.32 -3.37 3.43
C ILE A 132 9.92 -2.27 2.54
N TYR A 133 11.22 -2.34 2.24
CA TYR A 133 11.90 -1.37 1.39
C TYR A 133 11.28 -1.30 -0.01
N LEU A 134 11.06 -2.46 -0.64
CA LEU A 134 10.43 -2.53 -1.95
C LEU A 134 8.96 -2.10 -1.92
N PHE A 135 8.24 -2.42 -0.84
CA PHE A 135 6.85 -1.99 -0.67
C PHE A 135 6.75 -0.48 -0.55
N LYS A 136 7.62 0.13 0.27
CA LYS A 136 7.72 1.59 0.43
C LYS A 136 8.01 2.27 -0.90
N ASP A 137 8.98 1.76 -1.69
CA ASP A 137 9.26 2.27 -3.04
C ASP A 137 8.01 2.20 -3.94
N CYS A 138 7.30 1.07 -3.97
CA CYS A 138 6.03 0.94 -4.72
C CYS A 138 4.95 1.96 -4.27
N VAL A 139 4.79 2.17 -2.95
CA VAL A 139 3.82 3.15 -2.41
C VAL A 139 4.20 4.57 -2.83
N GLU A 140 5.46 4.94 -2.68
CA GLU A 140 5.97 6.27 -3.05
C GLU A 140 5.81 6.53 -4.55
N LYS A 141 6.13 5.54 -5.41
CA LYS A 141 6.07 5.69 -6.87
C LYS A 141 4.64 5.66 -7.43
N PHE A 142 3.77 4.80 -6.91
CA PHE A 142 2.48 4.52 -7.56
C PHE A 142 1.26 5.10 -6.82
N PHE A 143 1.28 5.19 -5.49
CA PHE A 143 0.11 5.58 -4.70
C PHE A 143 0.14 7.05 -4.26
N THR A 144 1.32 7.65 -4.15
CA THR A 144 1.47 9.05 -3.72
C THR A 144 1.03 10.04 -4.81
N ASN A 145 1.36 9.76 -6.06
CA ASN A 145 0.95 10.54 -7.22
C ASN A 145 0.06 9.71 -8.15
N PRO A 146 -1.27 9.92 -8.21
CA PRO A 146 -2.17 9.15 -9.08
C PRO A 146 -1.95 9.37 -10.58
N PHE A 147 -1.13 10.36 -10.97
CA PHE A 147 -0.81 10.72 -12.36
C PHE A 147 0.63 10.36 -12.75
N TRP A 148 1.29 9.48 -11.99
CA TRP A 148 2.69 9.07 -12.21
C TRP A 148 3.00 8.62 -13.65
N TYR A 149 1.98 8.15 -14.38
CA TYR A 149 2.07 7.65 -15.75
C TYR A 149 1.53 8.61 -16.81
N THR A 150 0.99 9.77 -16.43
CA THR A 150 0.32 10.64 -17.38
C THR A 150 1.36 11.37 -18.24
N VAL A 151 1.13 11.36 -19.56
CA VAL A 151 1.93 12.08 -20.56
C VAL A 151 1.02 12.91 -21.48
N PRO A 152 1.51 14.02 -22.07
CA PRO A 152 0.69 14.87 -22.93
C PRO A 152 0.14 14.14 -24.16
N ARG A 153 0.93 13.21 -24.70
CA ARG A 153 0.56 12.36 -25.83
C ARG A 153 1.21 10.98 -25.70
N PRO A 154 0.44 9.94 -25.33
CA PRO A 154 0.91 8.56 -25.36
C PRO A 154 1.42 8.18 -26.77
N GLY A 155 2.39 7.26 -26.87
CA GLY A 155 2.94 6.80 -28.15
C GLY A 155 3.98 7.71 -28.83
N MET A 156 4.23 8.93 -28.35
CA MET A 156 5.33 9.76 -28.84
C MET A 156 6.71 9.17 -28.50
N LYS A 157 7.68 9.32 -29.41
CA LYS A 157 9.05 8.83 -29.21
C LYS A 157 9.74 9.62 -28.08
N LYS A 158 10.56 8.91 -27.30
CA LYS A 158 11.22 9.38 -26.06
C LYS A 158 11.98 10.72 -26.21
N ALA A 159 12.50 11.02 -27.40
CA ALA A 159 13.27 12.22 -27.71
C ALA A 159 12.46 13.54 -27.59
N ASP A 160 11.13 13.50 -27.64
CA ASP A 160 10.26 14.68 -27.55
C ASP A 160 9.61 14.85 -26.14
N LEU A 161 9.82 13.87 -25.24
CA LEU A 161 9.25 13.83 -23.89
C LEU A 161 10.24 14.30 -22.80
N GLU A 162 11.46 14.67 -23.20
CA GLU A 162 12.51 15.18 -22.31
C GLU A 162 12.21 16.62 -21.88
N LYS A 163 11.30 16.77 -20.92
CA LYS A 163 11.30 17.85 -19.93
C LYS A 163 10.35 17.47 -18.80
N ALA A 164 10.94 16.96 -17.71
CA ALA A 164 10.36 16.87 -16.36
C ALA A 164 8.84 16.63 -16.27
N GLY A 165 8.47 15.36 -16.12
CA GLY A 165 7.36 14.93 -15.27
C GLY A 165 6.03 15.63 -15.49
N PHE A 166 5.44 15.53 -16.69
CA PHE A 166 4.07 16.00 -16.93
C PHE A 166 3.10 15.48 -15.86
N GLY A 167 3.16 14.19 -15.54
CA GLY A 167 2.42 13.61 -14.41
C GLY A 167 2.63 14.32 -13.07
N THR A 168 3.85 14.76 -12.77
CA THR A 168 4.16 15.56 -11.57
C THR A 168 3.55 16.96 -11.64
N GLN A 169 3.54 17.60 -12.81
CA GLN A 169 2.89 18.90 -13.00
C GLN A 169 1.37 18.80 -12.82
N VAL A 170 0.74 17.79 -13.43
CA VAL A 170 -0.68 17.44 -13.25
C VAL A 170 -0.98 17.19 -11.77
N TYR A 171 -0.10 16.48 -11.07
CA TYR A 171 -0.23 16.26 -9.62
C TYR A 171 -0.12 17.54 -8.78
N ASN A 172 0.77 18.46 -9.12
CA ASN A 172 0.85 19.73 -8.41
C ASN A 172 -0.40 20.59 -8.61
N ILE A 173 -0.98 20.59 -9.81
CA ILE A 173 -2.27 21.23 -10.07
C ILE A 173 -3.37 20.56 -9.22
N TYR A 174 -3.42 19.23 -9.19
CA TYR A 174 -4.33 18.49 -8.32
C TYR A 174 -4.21 18.89 -6.86
N LYS A 175 -3.00 18.97 -6.31
CA LYS A 175 -2.79 19.37 -4.91
C LYS A 175 -3.32 20.78 -4.62
N ASN A 176 -3.14 21.72 -5.56
CA ASN A 176 -3.68 23.07 -5.42
C ASN A 176 -5.22 23.05 -5.40
N ILE A 177 -5.85 22.28 -6.29
CA ILE A 177 -7.31 22.12 -6.31
C ILE A 177 -7.78 21.38 -5.06
N LEU A 178 -7.05 20.38 -4.58
CA LEU A 178 -7.37 19.62 -3.37
C LEU A 178 -7.38 20.52 -2.13
N ALA A 179 -6.46 21.48 -2.05
CA ALA A 179 -6.41 22.45 -0.94
C ALA A 179 -7.59 23.44 -0.94
N ASP A 180 -8.10 23.81 -2.12
CA ASP A 180 -9.21 24.76 -2.28
C ASP A 180 -10.59 24.07 -2.24
N ASN A 181 -10.75 22.99 -3.01
CA ASN A 181 -11.99 22.26 -3.18
C ASN A 181 -11.75 20.73 -3.31
N PRO A 182 -11.68 20.01 -2.18
CA PRO A 182 -11.42 18.57 -2.16
C PRO A 182 -12.38 17.74 -3.02
N ARG A 183 -13.67 18.09 -3.02
CA ARG A 183 -14.72 17.37 -3.77
C ARG A 183 -14.44 17.42 -5.28
N ASN A 184 -14.15 18.60 -5.81
CA ASN A 184 -13.82 18.76 -7.24
C ASN A 184 -12.47 18.13 -7.58
N ALA A 185 -11.48 18.21 -6.69
CA ALA A 185 -10.19 17.55 -6.89
C ALA A 185 -10.36 16.04 -7.06
N HIS A 186 -11.12 15.39 -6.16
CA HIS A 186 -11.36 13.95 -6.24
C HIS A 186 -12.09 13.54 -7.52
N LEU A 187 -13.11 14.29 -7.94
CA LEU A 187 -13.77 14.07 -9.23
C LEU A 187 -12.79 14.20 -10.41
N TRP A 188 -11.94 15.23 -10.38
CA TRP A 188 -10.94 15.45 -11.43
C TRP A 188 -9.91 14.32 -11.52
N ARG A 189 -9.43 13.81 -10.37
CA ARG A 189 -8.59 12.61 -10.32
C ARG A 189 -9.29 11.42 -10.97
N VAL A 190 -10.52 11.13 -10.54
CA VAL A 190 -11.32 10.02 -11.08
C VAL A 190 -11.44 10.11 -12.59
N TRP A 191 -11.82 11.27 -13.12
CA TRP A 191 -12.03 11.42 -14.55
C TRP A 191 -10.73 11.32 -15.34
N THR A 192 -9.68 12.01 -14.91
CA THR A 192 -8.35 11.92 -15.54
C THR A 192 -7.84 10.47 -15.59
N THR A 193 -8.04 9.71 -14.51
CA THR A 193 -7.69 8.29 -14.46
C THR A 193 -8.59 7.45 -15.37
N ARG A 194 -9.91 7.67 -15.38
CA ARG A 194 -10.86 6.92 -16.24
C ARG A 194 -10.71 7.21 -17.73
N PHE A 195 -10.24 8.39 -18.13
CA PHE A 195 -9.87 8.65 -19.54
C PHE A 195 -8.68 7.82 -20.01
N SER A 196 -7.90 7.25 -19.09
CA SER A 196 -6.81 6.32 -19.37
C SER A 196 -7.27 4.85 -19.50
N HIS A 197 -8.58 4.61 -19.63
CA HIS A 197 -9.17 3.27 -19.71
C HIS A 197 -8.98 2.65 -21.10
N PRO A 198 -8.57 1.36 -21.22
CA PRO A 198 -8.25 0.70 -22.49
C PRO A 198 -9.38 0.64 -23.53
N SER A 199 -10.61 0.97 -23.14
CA SER A 199 -11.74 1.09 -24.06
C SER A 199 -11.72 2.33 -24.96
N THR A 200 -10.70 3.17 -24.81
CA THR A 200 -10.43 4.31 -25.69
C THR A 200 -9.08 4.13 -26.37
N GLU A 201 -8.88 4.73 -27.55
CA GLU A 201 -7.59 4.72 -28.26
C GLU A 201 -6.48 5.32 -27.37
N LEU A 202 -6.76 6.47 -26.75
CA LEU A 202 -5.90 7.11 -25.75
C LEU A 202 -5.53 6.16 -24.61
N GLY A 203 -6.50 5.42 -24.08
CA GLY A 203 -6.28 4.51 -22.98
C GLY A 203 -5.45 3.28 -23.33
N THR A 204 -5.57 2.73 -24.54
CA THR A 204 -4.72 1.61 -25.00
C THR A 204 -3.25 2.01 -25.06
N GLU A 205 -2.95 3.17 -25.64
CA GLU A 205 -1.58 3.71 -25.65
C GLU A 205 -1.09 4.03 -24.23
N THR A 206 -1.99 4.54 -23.38
CA THR A 206 -1.68 4.83 -21.97
C THR A 206 -1.38 3.55 -21.18
N VAL A 207 -2.06 2.43 -21.43
CA VAL A 207 -1.77 1.14 -20.80
C VAL A 207 -0.36 0.67 -21.13
N SER A 208 0.01 0.73 -22.41
CA SER A 208 1.36 0.36 -22.86
C SER A 208 2.43 1.24 -22.22
N HIS A 209 2.17 2.55 -22.15
CA HIS A 209 3.06 3.50 -21.49
C HIS A 209 3.18 3.21 -19.99
N ARG A 210 2.08 2.93 -19.28
CA ARG A 210 2.08 2.57 -17.85
C ARG A 210 2.97 1.36 -17.56
N ILE A 211 2.81 0.29 -18.33
CA ILE A 211 3.61 -0.94 -18.18
C ILE A 211 5.08 -0.62 -18.42
N SER A 212 5.39 0.13 -19.47
CA SER A 212 6.76 0.56 -19.77
C SER A 212 7.37 1.40 -18.63
N THR A 213 6.61 2.34 -18.08
CA THR A 213 7.04 3.19 -16.96
C THR A 213 7.20 2.40 -15.67
N ALA A 214 6.29 1.49 -15.33
CA ALA A 214 6.42 0.60 -14.17
C ALA A 214 7.65 -0.31 -14.29
N ASN A 215 7.92 -0.86 -15.48
CA ASN A 215 9.13 -1.64 -15.75
C ASN A 215 10.40 -0.80 -15.65
N ALA A 216 10.37 0.46 -16.08
CA ALA A 216 11.50 1.37 -15.95
C ALA A 216 11.79 1.70 -14.48
N LEU A 217 10.75 1.93 -13.66
CA LEU A 217 10.87 2.14 -12.22
C LEU A 217 11.39 0.88 -11.50
N CYS A 218 10.93 -0.30 -11.89
CA CYS A 218 11.49 -1.57 -11.39
C CYS A 218 12.96 -1.73 -11.77
N THR A 219 13.35 -1.32 -12.99
CA THR A 219 14.76 -1.33 -13.43
C THR A 219 15.60 -0.36 -12.60
N GLU A 220 15.07 0.82 -12.28
CA GLU A 220 15.73 1.82 -11.43
C GLU A 220 16.06 1.22 -10.05
N VAL A 221 15.06 0.65 -9.35
CA VAL A 221 15.30 0.06 -8.02
C VAL A 221 16.22 -1.16 -8.08
N TRP A 222 16.11 -1.99 -9.13
CA TRP A 222 16.94 -3.17 -9.36
C TRP A 222 18.42 -2.82 -9.49
N ASN A 223 18.71 -1.68 -10.12
CA ASN A 223 20.07 -1.21 -10.35
C ASN A 223 20.61 -0.33 -9.20
N LYS A 224 19.85 -0.11 -8.12
CA LYS A 224 20.37 0.60 -6.94
C LYS A 224 21.36 -0.30 -6.20
N ASP A 225 22.53 0.25 -5.87
CA ASP A 225 23.59 -0.43 -5.10
C ASP A 225 23.06 -1.03 -3.80
N LEU A 226 22.12 -0.33 -3.13
CA LEU A 226 21.48 -0.82 -1.92
C LEU A 226 20.79 -2.17 -2.17
N LEU A 227 19.86 -2.25 -3.13
CA LEU A 227 19.14 -3.51 -3.38
C LEU A 227 20.10 -4.62 -3.83
N GLN A 228 21.05 -4.31 -4.72
CA GLN A 228 22.04 -5.29 -5.17
C GLN A 228 22.84 -5.86 -4.00
N SER A 229 23.25 -5.02 -3.05
CA SER A 229 23.98 -5.45 -1.85
C SER A 229 23.14 -6.34 -0.91
N LEU A 230 21.82 -6.16 -0.90
CA LEU A 230 20.89 -6.92 -0.06
C LEU A 230 20.44 -8.23 -0.71
N THR A 231 20.64 -8.39 -2.02
CA THR A 231 20.34 -9.63 -2.74
C THR A 231 21.45 -10.67 -2.63
N ARG A 232 21.07 -11.95 -2.75
CA ARG A 232 22.03 -13.07 -2.86
C ARG A 232 22.76 -12.97 -4.20
N THR A 233 24.00 -13.45 -4.23
CA THR A 233 24.68 -13.70 -5.49
C THR A 233 23.95 -14.83 -6.22
N LEU A 234 23.31 -14.50 -7.34
CA LEU A 234 22.55 -15.44 -8.17
C LEU A 234 23.34 -15.75 -9.44
N GLY A 235 23.21 -16.98 -9.95
CA GLY A 235 23.68 -17.33 -11.30
C GLY A 235 22.83 -16.64 -12.38
N GLY A 236 23.36 -16.53 -13.61
CA GLY A 236 22.76 -15.70 -14.67
C GLY A 236 21.26 -15.94 -14.94
N SER A 237 20.80 -17.18 -15.01
CA SER A 237 19.37 -17.49 -15.20
C SER A 237 18.51 -17.07 -14.00
N ALA A 238 18.99 -17.31 -12.77
CA ALA A 238 18.30 -16.96 -11.54
C ALA A 238 18.21 -15.43 -11.31
N VAL A 239 19.20 -14.66 -11.79
CA VAL A 239 19.15 -13.18 -11.82
C VAL A 239 18.00 -12.72 -12.72
N SER A 240 17.92 -13.28 -13.94
CA SER A 240 16.88 -12.94 -14.91
C SER A 240 15.47 -13.30 -14.42
N ASP A 241 15.32 -14.46 -13.78
CA ASP A 241 14.05 -14.92 -13.22
C ASP A 241 13.61 -14.04 -12.04
N GLY A 242 14.54 -13.70 -11.13
CA GLY A 242 14.29 -12.81 -10.00
C GLY A 242 13.87 -11.40 -10.45
N PHE A 243 14.54 -10.85 -11.45
CA PHE A 243 14.16 -9.55 -12.02
C PHE A 243 12.79 -9.58 -12.69
N SER A 244 12.52 -10.61 -13.51
CA SER A 244 11.22 -10.77 -14.19
C SER A 244 10.07 -10.94 -13.19
N TRP A 245 10.30 -11.64 -12.07
CA TRP A 245 9.32 -11.75 -11.00
C TRP A 245 9.07 -10.38 -10.32
N LEU A 246 10.13 -9.63 -9.99
CA LEU A 246 9.97 -8.31 -9.40
C LEU A 246 9.21 -7.34 -10.33
N GLN A 247 9.47 -7.39 -11.64
CA GLN A 247 8.73 -6.61 -12.63
C GLN A 247 7.24 -6.92 -12.61
N ARG A 248 6.85 -8.21 -12.51
CA ARG A 248 5.42 -8.59 -12.39
C ARG A 248 4.79 -7.97 -11.15
N ILE A 249 5.49 -8.02 -10.01
CA ILE A 249 5.00 -7.43 -8.76
C ILE A 249 4.84 -5.91 -8.89
N TYR A 250 5.81 -5.20 -9.49
CA TYR A 250 5.70 -3.76 -9.74
C TYR A 250 4.50 -3.41 -10.64
N ASN A 251 4.23 -4.24 -11.66
CA ASN A 251 3.05 -4.06 -12.50
C ASN A 251 1.73 -4.33 -11.74
N ASP A 252 1.72 -5.27 -10.80
CA ASP A 252 0.56 -5.50 -9.93
C ASP A 252 0.27 -4.28 -9.04
N PHE A 253 1.30 -3.69 -8.43
CA PHE A 253 1.17 -2.44 -7.66
C PHE A 253 0.70 -1.27 -8.53
N ALA A 254 1.31 -1.09 -9.71
CA ALA A 254 0.92 -0.06 -10.66
C ALA A 254 -0.55 -0.20 -11.08
N THR A 255 -0.98 -1.43 -11.39
CA THR A 255 -2.37 -1.74 -11.75
C THR A 255 -3.31 -1.45 -10.60
N ALA A 256 -2.98 -1.90 -9.39
CA ALA A 256 -3.77 -1.64 -8.19
C ALA A 256 -3.93 -0.13 -7.93
N ALA A 257 -2.84 0.64 -7.98
CA ALA A 257 -2.86 2.08 -7.73
C ALA A 257 -3.76 2.85 -8.71
N VAL A 258 -3.65 2.54 -10.00
CA VAL A 258 -4.47 3.16 -11.05
C VAL A 258 -5.94 2.80 -10.87
N THR A 259 -6.20 1.52 -10.59
CA THR A 259 -7.55 1.01 -10.35
C THR A 259 -8.22 1.72 -9.17
N MET A 260 -7.51 1.88 -8.06
CA MET A 260 -8.00 2.61 -6.88
C MET A 260 -8.17 4.10 -7.14
N SER A 261 -7.28 4.71 -7.95
CA SER A 261 -7.37 6.14 -8.32
C SER A 261 -8.59 6.48 -9.17
N ALA A 262 -9.20 5.48 -9.81
CA ALA A 262 -10.43 5.60 -10.60
C ALA A 262 -11.72 5.70 -9.76
N HIS A 263 -11.59 5.69 -8.44
CA HIS A 263 -12.68 5.80 -7.48
C HIS A 263 -12.63 7.15 -6.73
N LEU A 264 -13.77 7.63 -6.22
CA LEU A 264 -13.86 8.90 -5.47
C LEU A 264 -13.08 8.83 -4.15
N SER A 265 -13.24 7.74 -3.42
CA SER A 265 -12.34 7.39 -2.33
C SER A 265 -10.93 7.05 -2.83
N TYR A 266 -9.93 7.16 -1.98
CA TYR A 266 -8.53 6.81 -2.26
C TYR A 266 -7.88 6.13 -1.07
N VAL A 267 -6.79 5.41 -1.31
CA VAL A 267 -6.01 4.78 -0.25
C VAL A 267 -4.99 5.75 0.31
N HIS A 268 -4.84 5.74 1.63
CA HIS A 268 -3.70 6.31 2.32
C HIS A 268 -3.07 5.25 3.22
N PHE A 269 -1.73 5.22 3.24
CA PHE A 269 -0.94 4.29 4.05
C PHE A 269 -0.39 5.05 5.24
N GLY A 270 -0.67 4.56 6.44
CA GLY A 270 -0.10 5.13 7.65
C GLY A 270 1.37 4.76 7.83
N THR A 271 2.11 5.60 8.54
CA THR A 271 3.52 5.41 8.91
C THR A 271 3.64 5.16 10.41
N LEU A 272 4.86 5.01 10.93
CA LEU A 272 5.15 4.97 12.37
C LEU A 272 4.80 6.27 13.10
N GLU A 273 4.47 7.36 12.39
CA GLU A 273 4.00 8.61 12.99
C GLU A 273 2.51 8.57 13.37
N ASP A 274 1.72 7.69 12.73
CA ASP A 274 0.28 7.59 13.01
C ASP A 274 -0.03 6.87 14.33
N PRO A 275 0.55 5.69 14.65
CA PRO A 275 0.25 4.99 15.89
C PRO A 275 1.07 5.53 17.07
N SER A 276 0.60 5.23 18.29
CA SER A 276 1.41 5.38 19.50
C SER A 276 2.73 4.61 19.36
N PRO A 277 3.88 5.17 19.80
CA PRO A 277 5.16 4.47 19.76
C PRO A 277 5.19 3.23 20.66
N LEU A 278 4.26 3.13 21.61
CA LEU A 278 4.05 1.95 22.45
C LEU A 278 2.85 1.15 21.96
N PHE A 279 3.04 -0.18 21.91
CA PHE A 279 2.01 -1.13 21.55
C PHE A 279 0.95 -1.24 22.64
N SER A 280 -0.31 -1.34 22.20
CA SER A 280 -1.45 -1.67 23.05
C SER A 280 -2.38 -2.60 22.28
N ARG A 281 -2.72 -3.74 22.86
CA ARG A 281 -3.66 -4.71 22.28
C ARG A 281 -5.08 -4.12 22.10
N SER A 282 -5.44 -3.14 22.93
CA SER A 282 -6.69 -2.39 22.79
C SER A 282 -6.66 -1.30 21.71
N SER A 283 -5.50 -1.07 21.07
CA SER A 283 -5.37 -0.11 19.98
C SER A 283 -6.29 -0.48 18.82
N ASN A 284 -6.98 0.51 18.28
CA ASN A 284 -7.77 0.36 17.07
C ASN A 284 -6.90 0.42 15.80
N ASP A 285 -5.69 0.94 15.87
CA ASP A 285 -4.86 1.25 14.70
C ASP A 285 -3.75 0.23 14.44
N THR A 286 -3.37 -0.56 15.45
CA THR A 286 -2.22 -1.49 15.37
C THR A 286 -2.59 -2.91 15.82
N GLU A 287 -1.95 -3.90 15.22
CA GLU A 287 -1.94 -5.30 15.65
C GLU A 287 -0.50 -5.84 15.61
N ALA A 288 -0.17 -6.77 16.51
CA ALA A 288 1.15 -7.38 16.54
C ALA A 288 1.33 -8.32 15.33
N SER A 289 2.56 -8.39 14.81
CA SER A 289 2.94 -9.41 13.82
C SER A 289 2.62 -10.83 14.30
N GLY A 290 2.22 -11.70 13.38
CA GLY A 290 1.84 -13.08 13.67
C GLY A 290 3.01 -13.95 14.15
N ASP A 291 4.25 -13.46 13.98
CA ASP A 291 5.47 -14.14 14.42
C ASP A 291 5.81 -13.88 15.90
N HIS A 292 5.08 -12.98 16.57
CA HIS A 292 5.09 -12.88 18.03
C HIS A 292 4.42 -14.12 18.66
N VAL A 293 4.92 -14.57 19.81
CA VAL A 293 4.35 -15.73 20.49
C VAL A 293 2.96 -15.39 21.05
N THR A 294 1.96 -16.17 20.64
CA THR A 294 0.58 -16.01 21.12
C THR A 294 0.52 -16.09 22.64
N GLY A 295 0.06 -15.01 23.28
CA GLY A 295 -0.14 -14.96 24.74
C GLY A 295 0.83 -14.06 25.50
N GLU A 296 1.90 -13.56 24.86
CA GLU A 296 2.79 -12.58 25.49
C GLU A 296 2.09 -11.26 25.78
N ASN A 297 2.39 -10.68 26.96
CA ASN A 297 1.91 -9.36 27.32
C ASN A 297 2.84 -8.30 26.70
N LEU A 298 2.55 -7.95 25.45
CA LEU A 298 3.28 -6.93 24.69
C LEU A 298 2.82 -5.50 25.00
N ASP A 299 1.83 -5.30 25.88
CA ASP A 299 1.31 -3.97 26.18
C ASP A 299 2.38 -3.09 26.85
N GLY A 300 2.56 -1.89 26.32
CA GLY A 300 3.59 -0.93 26.73
C GLY A 300 4.97 -1.21 26.18
N HIS A 301 5.15 -2.24 25.34
CA HIS A 301 6.40 -2.46 24.63
C HIS A 301 6.48 -1.54 23.42
N ARG A 302 7.70 -1.15 23.07
CA ARG A 302 7.94 -0.22 21.97
C ARG A 302 7.75 -0.90 20.61
N ILE A 303 7.10 -0.20 19.70
CA ILE A 303 7.00 -0.57 18.28
C ILE A 303 8.31 -0.20 17.58
N LEU A 304 8.91 -1.16 16.86
CA LEU A 304 10.19 -1.00 16.18
C LEU A 304 10.04 -0.92 14.66
N VAL A 305 9.18 -1.77 14.10
CA VAL A 305 9.03 -1.90 12.63
C VAL A 305 7.56 -2.01 12.26
N LEU A 306 7.19 -1.32 11.20
CA LEU A 306 5.91 -1.41 10.52
C LEU A 306 6.02 -2.43 9.38
N GLU A 307 5.62 -3.67 9.65
CA GLU A 307 5.62 -4.74 8.65
C GLU A 307 4.55 -4.48 7.59
N HIS A 308 3.37 -4.05 8.03
CA HIS A 308 2.31 -3.59 7.15
C HIS A 308 1.79 -2.23 7.64
N PRO A 309 1.73 -1.21 6.78
CA PRO A 309 1.12 0.05 7.17
C PRO A 309 -0.38 -0.11 7.40
N ALA A 310 -0.93 0.75 8.26
CA ALA A 310 -2.36 0.90 8.37
C ALA A 310 -2.92 1.36 7.02
N VAL A 311 -4.01 0.74 6.57
CA VAL A 311 -4.67 1.10 5.31
C VAL A 311 -5.92 1.89 5.64
N TYR A 312 -5.93 3.14 5.20
CA TYR A 312 -7.08 4.04 5.34
C TYR A 312 -7.77 4.23 3.99
N ILE A 313 -9.10 4.14 3.99
CA ILE A 313 -9.93 4.63 2.89
C ILE A 313 -10.29 6.06 3.20
N CYS A 314 -9.86 6.96 2.32
CA CYS A 314 -10.03 8.39 2.47
C CYS A 314 -10.95 8.96 1.39
N GLY A 315 -11.60 10.08 1.70
CA GLY A 315 -12.51 10.78 0.81
C GLY A 315 -13.78 10.00 0.47
N GLY A 316 -14.60 10.62 -0.37
CA GLY A 316 -15.93 10.16 -0.72
C GLY A 316 -16.79 11.34 -1.12
N TRP A 317 -17.97 11.08 -1.67
CA TRP A 317 -18.85 12.16 -2.11
C TRP A 317 -19.42 12.97 -0.93
N ASP A 318 -19.95 12.26 0.06
CA ASP A 318 -20.62 12.87 1.21
C ASP A 318 -19.65 13.62 2.12
N ASN A 319 -18.47 13.05 2.35
CA ASN A 319 -17.40 13.66 3.14
C ASN A 319 -16.05 13.48 2.42
N PRO A 320 -15.56 14.50 1.68
CA PRO A 320 -14.30 14.40 0.97
C PRO A 320 -13.07 14.38 1.91
N ASN A 321 -13.26 14.70 3.19
CA ASN A 321 -12.22 14.65 4.23
C ASN A 321 -12.34 13.39 5.11
N GLU A 322 -13.22 12.45 4.78
CA GLU A 322 -13.34 11.20 5.54
C GLU A 322 -12.01 10.45 5.54
N ARG A 323 -11.63 9.90 6.69
CA ARG A 323 -10.51 8.96 6.84
C ARG A 323 -11.00 7.80 7.68
N ARG A 324 -11.17 6.65 7.06
CA ARG A 324 -11.68 5.44 7.72
C ARG A 324 -10.63 4.34 7.68
N LEU A 325 -10.26 3.85 8.86
CA LEU A 325 -9.36 2.70 8.95
C LEU A 325 -10.05 1.47 8.36
N GLN A 326 -9.40 0.83 7.39
CA GLN A 326 -9.85 -0.42 6.80
C GLN A 326 -9.06 -1.62 7.31
N LYS A 327 -7.76 -1.44 7.55
CA LYS A 327 -6.90 -2.49 8.09
C LYS A 327 -5.87 -1.87 9.03
N LYS A 328 -5.75 -2.44 10.23
CA LYS A 328 -4.74 -2.06 11.22
C LYS A 328 -3.33 -2.24 10.66
N ALA A 329 -2.41 -1.41 11.12
CA ALA A 329 -0.99 -1.60 10.93
C ALA A 329 -0.53 -2.91 11.62
N VAL A 330 0.31 -3.69 10.96
CA VAL A 330 0.97 -4.86 11.57
C VAL A 330 2.38 -4.44 11.98
N VAL A 331 2.70 -4.63 13.26
CA VAL A 331 3.93 -4.10 13.84
C VAL A 331 4.79 -5.17 14.51
N GLN A 332 6.11 -4.98 14.41
CA GLN A 332 7.11 -5.71 15.18
C GLN A 332 7.45 -4.91 16.43
N ILE A 333 7.47 -5.60 17.56
CA ILE A 333 7.46 -5.01 18.90
C ILE A 333 8.70 -5.52 19.63
N SER A 334 9.33 -4.69 20.45
CA SER A 334 10.47 -5.12 21.24
C SER A 334 10.07 -6.15 22.30
N GLU A 335 10.88 -7.18 22.53
CA GLU A 335 10.70 -8.13 23.65
C GLU A 335 10.92 -7.46 25.02
N ARG A 336 11.71 -6.39 25.10
CA ARG A 336 12.02 -5.73 26.36
C ARG A 336 11.15 -4.49 26.52
N LYS A 337 10.45 -4.36 27.65
CA LYS A 337 9.82 -3.08 28.02
C LYS A 337 10.93 -2.04 28.18
N GLU A 338 10.76 -0.89 27.56
CA GLU A 338 11.55 0.27 27.98
C GLU A 338 11.16 0.54 29.44
N SER A 339 12.18 0.57 30.31
CA SER A 339 11.95 1.03 31.67
C SER A 339 11.47 2.46 31.56
N SER A 340 10.27 2.73 32.06
CA SER A 340 9.84 4.10 32.35
C SER A 340 10.95 4.72 33.17
N SER A 341 11.76 5.58 32.55
CA SER A 341 12.77 6.32 33.30
C SER A 341 12.04 7.24 34.28
N PRO A 342 12.52 7.34 35.53
CA PRO A 342 11.83 8.01 36.63
C PRO A 342 11.58 9.51 36.41
#